data_AF-A0A960RLD6-F1
#
_entry.id   AF-A0A960RLD6-F1
#
_cell.length_a   1.000
_cell.length_b   1.000
_cell.length_c   1.000
_cell.angle_alpha   90.00
_cell.angle_beta   90.00
_cell.angle_gamma   90.00
#
_symmetry.space_group_name_H-M   'P 1'
#
loop_
_entity.id
_entity.type
_entity.pdbx_description
1 polymer ?
#
loop_
_entity_poly.entity_id
_entity_poly.type
_entity_poly.pdbx_seq_one_letter_code
_entity_poly.pdbx_strand_id
1 'polypeptide(L)'
;MQTITFINPLKAGRLEAYKTFTEEILGPRREEYSDLMKRYGLKTAKVYSHALNGQEFIIVVHDAEDDAMERLSTFASSEHPFDQWFFKQLTELHEFEEGGDTLAKHLFSFEA
;
A
#
# COMPACT_ATOMS: atom_id res chain seq x y z
N MET A 1 -17.52 10.15 0.43
CA MET A 1 -16.86 8.83 0.39
C MET A 1 -16.38 8.58 -1.02
N GLN A 2 -15.17 8.05 -1.16
CA GLN A 2 -14.49 7.85 -2.45
C GLN A 2 -13.89 6.45 -2.56
N THR A 3 -13.47 6.08 -3.77
CA THR A 3 -12.71 4.86 -4.05
C THR A 3 -11.30 5.24 -4.44
N ILE A 4 -10.30 4.67 -3.77
CA ILE A 4 -8.88 4.88 -4.07
C ILE A 4 -8.31 3.54 -4.54
N THR A 5 -7.58 3.55 -5.66
CA THR A 5 -6.92 2.36 -6.21
C THR A 5 -5.42 2.58 -6.33
N PHE A 6 -4.64 1.64 -5.79
CA PHE A 6 -3.19 1.58 -5.95
C PHE A 6 -2.83 0.41 -6.85
N ILE A 7 -1.96 0.65 -7.83
CA ILE A 7 -1.46 -0.37 -8.75
C ILE A 7 0.06 -0.28 -8.71
N ASN A 8 0.70 -1.27 -8.09
CA ASN A 8 2.14 -1.26 -7.89
C ASN A 8 2.77 -2.54 -8.46
N PRO A 9 3.83 -2.44 -9.28
CA PRO A 9 4.57 -3.61 -9.72
C PRO A 9 5.27 -4.27 -8.53
N LEU A 10 5.24 -5.60 -8.46
CA LEU A 10 6.08 -6.37 -7.55
C LEU A 10 7.48 -6.54 -8.12
N LYS A 11 8.49 -6.58 -7.25
CA LYS A 11 9.80 -7.07 -7.68
C LYS A 11 9.68 -8.50 -8.17
N ALA A 12 10.50 -8.85 -9.16
CA ALA A 12 10.53 -10.21 -9.73
C ALA A 12 10.57 -11.30 -8.64
N GLY A 13 9.65 -12.26 -8.72
CA GLY A 13 9.57 -13.40 -7.80
C GLY A 13 9.00 -13.10 -6.40
N ARG A 14 8.49 -11.89 -6.13
CA ARG A 14 7.96 -11.51 -4.79
C ARG A 14 6.50 -11.85 -4.53
N LEU A 15 5.78 -12.50 -5.44
CA LEU A 15 4.35 -12.81 -5.25
C LEU A 15 4.09 -13.66 -4.00
N GLU A 16 4.86 -14.73 -3.77
CA GLU A 16 4.69 -15.56 -2.56
C GLU A 16 5.05 -14.80 -1.28
N ALA A 17 6.10 -13.97 -1.32
CA ALA A 17 6.45 -13.10 -0.20
C ALA A 17 5.33 -12.09 0.11
N TYR A 18 4.66 -11.55 -0.91
CA TYR A 18 3.52 -10.66 -0.76
C TYR A 18 2.31 -11.38 -0.12
N LYS A 19 2.07 -12.65 -0.48
CA LYS A 19 1.02 -13.46 0.16
C LYS A 19 1.31 -13.67 1.64
N THR A 20 2.55 -14.04 2.01
CA THR A 20 2.95 -14.16 3.41
C THR A 20 2.81 -12.85 4.18
N PHE A 21 3.20 -11.73 3.58
CA PHE A 21 2.97 -10.39 4.14
C PHE A 21 1.48 -10.13 4.38
N THR A 22 0.62 -10.49 3.42
CA THR A 22 -0.83 -10.35 3.54
C THR A 22 -1.38 -11.21 4.69
N GLU A 23 -0.90 -12.44 4.85
CA GLU A 23 -1.25 -13.30 5.98
C GLU A 23 -0.82 -12.69 7.32
N GLU A 24 0.33 -12.05 7.39
CA GLU A 24 0.84 -11.39 8.59
C GLU A 24 -0.05 -10.21 9.01
N ILE A 25 -0.41 -9.33 8.06
CA ILE A 25 -1.24 -8.15 8.34
C ILE A 25 -2.72 -8.47 8.57
N LEU A 26 -3.21 -9.61 8.05
CA LEU A 26 -4.58 -10.06 8.29
C LEU A 26 -4.71 -11.00 9.50
N GLY A 27 -3.59 -11.55 9.98
CA GLY A 27 -3.49 -12.44 11.14
C GLY A 27 -2.84 -11.77 12.34
N PRO A 28 -1.57 -12.08 12.67
CA PRO A 28 -0.92 -11.63 13.89
C PRO A 28 -0.84 -10.10 14.05
N ARG A 29 -0.83 -9.33 12.96
CA ARG A 29 -0.77 -7.85 12.98
C ARG A 29 -2.09 -7.19 12.61
N ARG A 30 -3.20 -7.92 12.66
CA ARG A 30 -4.53 -7.44 12.25
C ARG A 30 -4.97 -6.16 12.95
N GLU A 31 -4.72 -6.05 14.25
CA GLU A 31 -5.11 -4.86 15.02
C GLU A 31 -4.33 -3.62 14.58
N GLU A 32 -3.02 -3.76 14.40
CA GLU A 32 -2.15 -2.68 13.92
C GLU A 32 -2.53 -2.26 12.48
N TYR A 33 -2.86 -3.22 11.61
CA TYR A 33 -3.32 -2.93 10.26
C TYR A 33 -4.68 -2.24 10.24
N SER A 34 -5.62 -2.68 11.08
CA SER A 34 -6.92 -2.03 11.23
C SER A 34 -6.78 -0.60 11.76
N ASP A 35 -5.85 -0.35 12.68
CA ASP A 35 -5.56 0.98 13.19
C ASP A 35 -4.94 1.88 12.10
N LEU A 36 -3.98 1.37 11.33
CA LEU A 36 -3.43 2.06 10.16
C LEU A 36 -4.53 2.48 9.20
N MET A 37 -5.39 1.54 8.79
CA MET A 37 -6.50 1.84 7.89
C MET A 37 -7.38 2.95 8.44
N LYS A 38 -7.73 2.87 9.73
CA LYS A 38 -8.55 3.89 10.40
C LYS A 38 -7.87 5.26 10.41
N ARG A 39 -6.59 5.34 10.78
CA ARG A 39 -5.82 6.61 10.81
C ARG A 39 -5.79 7.29 9.44
N TYR A 40 -5.64 6.51 8.38
CA TYR A 40 -5.61 7.03 6.99
C TYR A 40 -6.98 7.13 6.32
N GLY A 41 -8.09 6.94 7.05
CA GLY A 41 -9.43 7.07 6.50
C GLY A 41 -9.85 5.96 5.53
N LEU A 42 -9.14 4.83 5.52
CA LEU A 42 -9.43 3.65 4.71
C LEU A 42 -10.43 2.74 5.43
N LYS A 43 -11.45 2.25 4.72
CA LYS A 43 -12.53 1.42 5.29
C LYS A 43 -12.43 -0.04 4.89
N THR A 44 -12.13 -0.29 3.63
CA THR A 44 -12.00 -1.64 3.06
C THR A 44 -10.69 -1.75 2.31
N ALA A 45 -10.21 -2.96 2.09
CA ALA A 45 -9.06 -3.24 1.23
C ALA A 45 -9.35 -4.52 0.45
N LYS A 46 -9.52 -4.40 -0.87
CA LYS A 46 -9.62 -5.55 -1.78
C LYS A 46 -8.34 -5.63 -2.58
N VAL A 47 -7.66 -6.77 -2.49
CA VAL A 47 -6.35 -6.97 -3.09
C VAL A 47 -6.45 -7.99 -4.20
N TYR A 48 -5.87 -7.66 -5.36
CA TYR A 48 -5.80 -8.52 -6.54
C TYR A 48 -4.35 -8.56 -7.04
N SER A 49 -3.95 -9.68 -7.63
CA SER A 49 -2.69 -9.80 -8.36
C SER A 49 -2.97 -10.01 -9.84
N HIS A 50 -2.22 -9.35 -10.72
CA HIS A 50 -2.32 -9.57 -12.15
C HIS A 50 -0.97 -9.39 -12.85
N ALA A 51 -0.66 -10.31 -13.77
CA ALA A 51 0.55 -10.25 -14.57
C ALA A 51 0.29 -9.58 -15.92
N LEU A 52 1.06 -8.54 -16.25
CA LEU A 52 1.05 -7.88 -17.55
C LEU A 52 2.44 -8.01 -18.19
N ASN A 53 2.51 -8.69 -19.34
CA ASN A 53 3.77 -8.90 -20.08
C ASN A 53 4.92 -9.50 -19.23
N GLY A 54 4.58 -10.37 -18.27
CA GLY A 54 5.56 -11.00 -17.37
C GLY A 54 5.91 -10.20 -16.11
N GLN A 55 5.39 -8.97 -15.98
CA GLN A 55 5.49 -8.17 -14.76
C GLN A 55 4.26 -8.40 -13.87
N GLU A 56 4.48 -8.81 -12.62
CA GLU A 56 3.40 -8.95 -11.63
C GLU A 56 3.04 -7.60 -11.02
N PHE A 57 1.74 -7.32 -10.89
CA PHE A 57 1.21 -6.13 -10.22
C PHE A 57 0.28 -6.53 -9.09
N ILE A 58 0.32 -5.75 -8.01
CA ILE A 58 -0.69 -5.76 -6.97
C ILE A 58 -1.61 -4.57 -7.17
N ILE A 59 -2.91 -4.84 -7.17
CA ILE A 59 -3.98 -3.86 -7.26
C ILE A 59 -4.71 -3.85 -5.92
N VAL A 60 -4.71 -2.72 -5.22
CA VAL A 60 -5.43 -2.54 -3.96
C VAL A 60 -6.53 -1.51 -4.16
N VAL A 61 -7.78 -1.89 -3.89
CA VAL A 61 -8.95 -1.02 -3.98
C VAL A 61 -9.49 -0.77 -2.58
N HIS A 62 -9.59 0.50 -2.20
CA HIS A 62 -10.12 0.95 -0.92
C HIS A 62 -11.40 1.76 -1.10
N ASP A 63 -12.42 1.47 -0.29
CA ASP A 63 -13.42 2.49 0.07
C ASP A 63 -12.81 3.39 1.14
N ALA A 64 -12.93 4.71 0.97
CA ALA A 64 -12.21 5.67 1.80
C ALA A 64 -13.02 6.95 2.10
N GLU A 65 -12.65 7.61 3.20
CA GLU A 65 -13.12 8.94 3.56
C GLU A 65 -12.63 9.99 2.54
N ASP A 66 -13.33 11.12 2.45
CA ASP A 66 -13.06 12.13 1.42
C ASP A 66 -11.69 12.82 1.57
N ASP A 67 -11.15 12.84 2.78
CA ASP A 67 -9.83 13.38 3.11
C ASP A 67 -8.73 12.30 3.18
N ALA A 68 -9.02 11.04 2.84
CA ALA A 68 -8.07 9.94 2.95
C ALA A 68 -6.77 10.20 2.16
N MET A 69 -6.86 10.80 0.97
CA MET A 69 -5.68 11.15 0.16
C MET A 69 -4.78 12.20 0.84
N GLU A 70 -5.37 13.17 1.53
CA GLU A 70 -4.63 14.16 2.32
C GLU A 70 -3.92 13.50 3.51
N ARG A 71 -4.61 12.58 4.21
CA ARG A 71 -3.97 11.84 5.31
C ARG A 71 -2.82 10.97 4.80
N LEU A 72 -3.05 10.24 3.71
CA LEU A 72 -2.08 9.35 3.08
C LEU A 72 -0.84 10.07 2.56
N SER A 73 -0.92 11.36 2.19
CA SER A 73 0.25 12.11 1.74
C SER A 73 1.34 12.23 2.81
N THR A 74 1.01 11.99 4.08
CA THR A 74 1.94 12.01 5.22
C THR A 74 2.47 10.62 5.62
N PHE A 75 1.97 9.55 4.99
CA PHE A 75 2.30 8.16 5.36
C PHE A 75 3.80 7.87 5.29
N ALA A 76 4.47 8.34 4.22
CA ALA A 76 5.91 8.11 4.02
C ALA A 76 6.80 8.78 5.09
N SER A 77 6.28 9.80 5.78
CA SER A 77 6.98 10.52 6.86
C SER A 77 6.45 10.15 8.25
N SER A 78 5.63 9.11 8.38
CA SER A 78 5.03 8.73 9.65
C SER A 78 6.09 8.20 10.64
N GLU A 79 5.98 8.65 11.89
CA GLU A 79 6.79 8.14 13.01
C GLU A 79 6.10 6.98 13.75
N HIS A 80 4.89 6.58 13.33
CA HIS A 80 4.19 5.47 13.96
C HIS A 80 4.94 4.16 13.70
N PRO A 81 5.27 3.33 14.73
CA PRO A 81 6.10 2.15 14.55
C PRO A 81 5.59 1.16 13.50
N PHE A 82 4.28 0.94 13.47
CA PHE A 82 3.67 0.05 12.47
C PHE A 82 3.71 0.65 11.06
N ASP A 83 3.63 1.97 10.91
CA ASP A 83 3.68 2.60 9.58
C ASP A 83 5.06 2.44 8.97
N GLN A 84 6.11 2.64 9.77
CA GLN A 84 7.50 2.43 9.35
C GLN A 84 7.75 0.97 8.97
N TRP A 85 7.25 0.03 9.78
CA TRP A 85 7.34 -1.39 9.46
C TRP A 85 6.59 -1.74 8.16
N PHE A 86 5.33 -1.29 8.03
CA PHE A 86 4.49 -1.56 6.87
C PHE A 86 5.08 -0.95 5.59
N PHE A 87 5.53 0.30 5.66
CA PHE A 87 6.22 0.96 4.56
C PHE A 87 7.50 0.22 4.14
N LYS A 88 8.29 -0.26 5.11
CA LYS A 88 9.45 -1.10 4.82
C LYS A 88 9.05 -2.40 4.09
N GLN A 89 7.98 -3.08 4.52
CA GLN A 89 7.48 -4.27 3.80
C GLN A 89 7.08 -3.93 2.36
N LEU A 90 6.34 -2.83 2.16
CA LEU A 90 5.94 -2.40 0.83
C LEU A 90 7.15 -2.13 -0.08
N THR A 91 8.18 -1.45 0.42
CA THR A 91 9.39 -1.11 -0.35
C THR A 91 10.31 -2.31 -0.59
N GLU A 92 10.27 -3.33 0.27
CA GLU A 92 10.94 -4.60 0.04
C GLU A 92 10.24 -5.42 -1.05
N LEU A 93 8.90 -5.36 -1.14
CA LEU A 93 8.07 -6.16 -2.04
C LEU A 93 7.86 -5.54 -3.43
N HIS A 94 7.69 -4.22 -3.54
CA HIS A 94 7.34 -3.55 -4.79
C HIS A 94 8.52 -2.84 -5.44
N GLU A 95 8.44 -2.69 -6.76
CA GLU A 95 9.31 -1.80 -7.52
C GLU A 95 8.75 -0.38 -7.40
N PHE A 96 9.38 0.43 -6.56
CA PHE A 96 9.14 1.87 -6.54
C PHE A 96 10.32 2.54 -7.27
N GLU A 97 10.04 3.52 -8.14
CA GLU A 97 11.10 4.31 -8.75
C GLU A 97 11.90 5.05 -7.67
N GLU A 98 13.24 4.98 -7.75
CA GLU A 98 14.12 5.72 -6.85
C GLU A 98 14.07 7.23 -7.17
N GLY A 99 13.30 7.96 -6.37
CA GLY A 99 13.33 9.41 -6.27
C GLY A 99 12.89 9.83 -4.86
N GLY A 100 13.79 10.41 -4.09
CA GLY A 100 13.62 10.66 -2.63
C GLY A 100 12.53 11.68 -2.24
N ASP A 101 11.73 12.17 -3.19
CA ASP A 101 10.60 13.09 -2.97
C ASP A 101 9.28 12.56 -3.59
N THR A 102 9.32 11.34 -4.15
CA THR A 102 8.26 10.80 -5.03
C THR A 102 7.56 9.55 -4.52
N LEU A 103 7.98 8.89 -3.45
CA LEU A 103 7.26 7.71 -2.93
C LEU A 103 5.82 8.01 -2.50
N ALA A 104 5.57 9.12 -1.80
CA ALA A 104 4.21 9.56 -1.47
C ALA A 104 3.45 10.10 -2.70
N LYS A 105 4.14 10.78 -3.63
CA LYS A 105 3.52 11.19 -4.89
C LYS A 105 3.09 9.96 -5.69
N HIS A 106 3.95 8.96 -5.89
CA HIS A 106 3.66 7.79 -6.72
C HIS A 106 2.68 6.82 -6.08
N LEU A 107 2.66 6.70 -4.75
CA LEU A 107 1.61 5.95 -4.07
C LEU A 107 0.24 6.61 -4.30
N PHE A 108 0.15 7.93 -4.47
CA PHE A 108 -1.11 8.67 -4.39
C PHE A 108 -1.40 9.59 -5.60
N SER A 109 -0.62 9.56 -6.67
CA SER A 109 -0.79 10.41 -7.86
C SER A 109 -1.23 9.60 -9.06
N PHE A 110 -2.43 9.90 -9.56
CA PHE A 110 -2.76 9.71 -10.97
C PHE A 110 -2.16 10.88 -11.75
N GLU A 111 -1.23 10.61 -12.66
CA GLU A 111 -1.05 11.51 -13.80
C GLU A 111 -2.10 11.14 -14.85
N ALA A 112 -2.88 12.15 -15.25
CA ALA A 112 -3.92 12.02 -16.27
C ALA A 112 -3.33 11.97 -17.69
#